data_AF-A0A4Y2UX45-F1
#
_entry.id   AF-A0A4Y2UX45-F1
#
_cell.length_a   1.000
_cell.length_b   1.000
_cell.length_c   1.000
_cell.angle_alpha   90.00
_cell.angle_beta   90.00
_cell.angle_gamma   90.00
#
_symmetry.space_group_name_H-M   'P 1'
#
loop_
_entity.id
_entity.type
_entity.pdbx_description
1 polymer ?
#
loop_
_entity_poly.entity_id
_entity_poly.type
_entity_poly.pdbx_seq_one_letter_code
_entity_poly.pdbx_strand_id
1 'polypeptide(L)'
;TRLIPSDFIAPAKTQNPIRDGLHHEILLANFLAQPEALMKGKTSAEAEAELRKSNVTEDELKKILPHKVFLGNKPTNSILVDKITPFTLGALIAMYEHKIFTQGIIWGINSFDQWGVELGKQLAKLIQPELKGKDPVSSHDSSTNGLINFIKKYN
;
A
#
# COMPACT_ATOMS: atom_id res chain seq x y z
N THR A 1 -15.23 -7.44 1.89
CA THR A 1 -13.89 -6.88 2.17
C THR A 1 -12.90 -7.45 1.18
N ARG A 2 -11.79 -6.76 0.86
CA ARG A 2 -10.79 -7.22 -0.12
C ARG A 2 -9.71 -8.05 0.56
N LEU A 3 -9.24 -9.10 -0.12
CA LEU A 3 -8.03 -9.85 0.25
C LEU A 3 -6.81 -9.07 -0.24
N ILE A 4 -5.82 -8.85 0.63
CA ILE A 4 -4.59 -8.12 0.31
C ILE A 4 -3.42 -8.94 0.86
N PRO A 5 -2.69 -9.69 0.00
CA PRO A 5 -1.42 -10.29 0.39
C PRO A 5 -0.40 -9.21 0.77
N SER A 6 0.44 -9.44 1.78
CA SER A 6 1.41 -8.44 2.24
C SER A 6 2.77 -9.05 2.57
N ASP A 7 3.84 -8.43 2.07
CA ASP A 7 5.21 -8.76 2.43
C ASP A 7 5.66 -7.83 3.57
N PHE A 8 5.88 -8.37 4.76
CA PHE A 8 6.46 -7.66 5.90
C PHE A 8 7.98 -7.82 5.85
N ILE A 9 8.73 -6.71 5.89
CA ILE A 9 10.20 -6.73 5.82
C ILE A 9 10.77 -5.94 6.99
N ALA A 10 11.71 -6.51 7.73
CA ALA A 10 12.40 -5.83 8.82
C ALA A 10 13.88 -6.27 8.94
N PRO A 11 14.78 -5.38 9.39
CA PRO A 11 16.08 -5.80 9.88
C PRO A 11 16.00 -6.24 11.35
N ALA A 12 16.81 -7.23 11.73
CA ALA A 12 16.98 -7.65 13.12
C ALA A 12 17.81 -6.65 13.94
N LYS A 13 18.66 -5.86 13.29
CA LYS A 13 19.49 -4.82 13.90
C LYS A 13 19.16 -3.45 13.34
N THR A 14 18.92 -2.49 14.23
CA THR A 14 18.77 -1.07 13.86
C THR A 14 20.11 -0.42 13.51
N GLN A 15 20.06 0.60 12.66
CA GLN A 15 21.18 1.52 12.45
C GLN A 15 21.37 2.46 13.63
N ASN A 16 20.30 2.76 14.37
CA ASN A 16 20.27 3.74 15.44
C ASN A 16 19.69 3.10 16.72
N PRO A 17 20.53 2.50 17.59
CA PRO A 17 20.09 1.86 18.83
C PRO A 17 19.82 2.90 19.93
N ILE A 18 18.91 3.85 19.67
CA ILE A 18 18.52 4.88 20.64
C ILE A 18 17.74 4.23 21.80
N ARG A 19 17.90 4.80 23.01
CA ARG A 19 17.28 4.29 24.25
C ARG A 19 17.53 2.79 24.45
N ASP A 20 18.79 2.38 24.32
CA ASP A 20 19.24 0.99 24.47
C ASP A 20 18.47 -0.01 23.58
N GLY A 21 17.98 0.46 22.42
CA GLY A 21 17.26 -0.38 21.46
C GLY A 21 15.75 -0.45 21.66
N LEU A 22 15.18 0.23 22.67
CA LEU A 22 13.74 0.20 22.97
C LEU A 22 12.84 0.46 21.75
N HIS A 23 13.21 1.42 20.90
CA HIS A 23 12.45 1.73 19.69
C HIS A 23 12.43 0.56 18.69
N HIS A 24 13.56 -0.16 18.58
CA HIS A 24 13.67 -1.29 17.66
C HIS A 24 12.97 -2.53 18.21
N GLU A 25 12.99 -2.74 19.52
CA GLU A 25 12.22 -3.78 20.18
C GLU A 25 10.70 -3.61 19.93
N ILE A 26 10.17 -2.40 20.14
CA ILE A 26 8.76 -2.08 19.87
C ILE A 26 8.42 -2.29 18.39
N LEU A 27 9.32 -1.91 17.47
CA LEU A 27 9.15 -2.14 16.04
C LEU A 27 9.05 -3.64 15.72
N LEU A 28 9.98 -4.45 16.23
CA LEU A 28 10.02 -5.89 16.00
C LEU A 28 8.82 -6.61 16.62
N ALA A 29 8.37 -6.19 17.81
CA ALA A 29 7.15 -6.69 18.42
C ALA A 29 5.93 -6.49 17.50
N ASN A 30 5.79 -5.30 16.90
CA ASN A 30 4.72 -5.04 15.93
C ASN A 30 4.89 -5.80 14.61
N PHE A 31 6.13 -5.91 14.10
CA PHE A 31 6.44 -6.69 12.91
C PHE A 31 6.00 -8.16 13.06
N LEU A 32 6.13 -8.74 14.25
CA LEU A 32 5.69 -10.10 14.54
C LEU A 32 4.18 -10.19 14.80
N ALA A 33 3.64 -9.25 15.58
CA ALA A 33 2.23 -9.26 15.99
C ALA A 33 1.26 -9.04 14.82
N GLN A 34 1.63 -8.24 13.81
CA GLN A 34 0.73 -7.92 12.69
C GLN A 34 0.45 -9.12 11.77
N PRO A 35 1.45 -9.85 11.24
CA PRO A 35 1.24 -11.13 10.55
C PRO A 35 0.44 -12.14 11.38
N GLU A 36 0.74 -12.25 12.69
CA GLU A 36 0.01 -13.14 13.59
C GLU A 36 -1.48 -12.76 13.68
N ALA A 37 -1.78 -11.47 13.88
CA ALA A 37 -3.16 -10.96 13.93
C ALA A 37 -3.89 -11.14 12.59
N LEU A 38 -3.20 -10.92 11.47
CA LEU A 38 -3.73 -11.13 10.11
C LEU A 38 -4.06 -12.61 9.86
N MET A 39 -3.25 -13.53 10.36
CA MET A 39 -3.49 -14.97 10.28
C MET A 39 -4.61 -15.43 11.22
N LYS A 40 -4.48 -15.14 12.52
CA LYS A 40 -5.39 -15.65 13.57
C LYS A 40 -6.75 -14.99 13.54
N GLY A 41 -6.79 -13.67 13.35
CA GLY A 41 -7.99 -12.89 13.61
C GLY A 41 -8.35 -12.89 15.10
N LYS A 42 -9.65 -12.72 15.38
CA LYS A 42 -10.28 -12.71 16.70
C LYS A 42 -11.74 -13.11 16.52
N THR A 43 -12.12 -14.24 17.10
CA THR A 43 -13.47 -14.81 17.00
C THR A 43 -14.48 -13.99 17.80
N SER A 44 -15.78 -14.21 17.54
CA SER A 44 -16.85 -13.58 18.33
C SER A 44 -16.77 -13.94 19.81
N ALA A 45 -16.44 -15.18 20.15
CA ALA A 45 -16.34 -15.62 21.55
C ALA A 45 -15.18 -14.92 22.28
N GLU A 46 -14.03 -14.77 21.63
CA GLU A 46 -12.88 -14.04 22.19
C GLU A 46 -13.19 -12.53 22.35
N ALA A 47 -13.79 -11.92 21.34
CA ALA A 47 -14.19 -10.51 21.39
C ALA A 47 -15.24 -10.24 22.47
N GLU A 48 -16.21 -11.15 22.63
CA GLU A 48 -17.23 -11.06 23.69
C GLU A 48 -16.60 -11.18 25.08
N ALA A 49 -15.72 -12.17 25.29
CA ALA A 49 -15.03 -12.36 26.55
C ALA A 49 -14.15 -11.13 26.94
N GLU A 50 -13.54 -10.46 25.97
CA GLU A 50 -12.79 -9.22 26.16
C GLU A 50 -13.70 -8.03 26.51
N LEU A 51 -14.82 -7.88 25.80
CA LEU A 51 -15.80 -6.81 26.06
C LEU A 51 -16.44 -6.94 27.44
N ARG A 52 -16.81 -8.16 27.87
CA ARG A 52 -17.39 -8.39 29.21
C ARG A 52 -16.45 -8.01 30.35
N LYS A 53 -15.13 -8.08 30.14
CA LYS A 53 -14.13 -7.62 31.12
C LYS A 53 -14.00 -6.09 31.19
N SER A 54 -14.57 -5.37 30.23
CA SER A 54 -14.45 -3.91 30.08
C SER A 54 -15.65 -3.14 30.66
N ASN A 55 -16.47 -3.75 31.51
CA ASN A 55 -17.65 -3.15 32.17
C ASN A 55 -18.66 -2.48 31.23
N VAL A 56 -18.83 -3.00 30.00
CA VAL A 56 -19.88 -2.53 29.07
C VAL A 56 -21.23 -3.17 29.40
N THR A 57 -22.33 -2.47 29.11
CA THR A 57 -23.69 -3.03 29.28
C THR A 57 -23.99 -4.10 28.22
N GLU A 58 -24.98 -4.97 28.46
CA GLU A 58 -25.38 -5.99 27.47
C GLU A 58 -25.85 -5.39 26.13
N ASP A 59 -26.51 -4.23 26.17
CA ASP A 59 -26.99 -3.54 24.97
C ASP A 59 -25.82 -2.93 24.18
N GLU A 60 -24.79 -2.42 24.85
CA GLU A 60 -23.56 -1.94 24.21
C GLU A 60 -22.73 -3.10 23.66
N LEU A 61 -22.64 -4.21 24.40
CA LEU A 61 -21.94 -5.41 23.97
C LEU A 61 -22.50 -5.91 22.64
N LYS A 62 -23.83 -6.08 22.53
CA LYS A 62 -24.48 -6.53 21.29
C LYS A 62 -24.21 -5.61 20.11
N LYS A 63 -24.12 -4.30 20.34
CA LYS A 63 -23.82 -3.31 19.29
C LYS A 63 -22.35 -3.31 18.88
N ILE A 64 -21.42 -3.47 19.83
CA ILE A 64 -19.97 -3.35 19.59
C ILE A 64 -19.36 -4.66 19.09
N LEU A 65 -19.89 -5.81 19.54
CA LEU A 65 -19.32 -7.13 19.27
C LEU A 65 -19.03 -7.40 17.77
N PRO A 66 -19.96 -7.13 16.82
CA PRO A 66 -19.69 -7.38 15.40
C PRO A 66 -18.51 -6.57 14.84
N HIS A 67 -18.22 -5.41 15.43
CA HIS A 67 -17.12 -4.53 15.02
C HIS A 67 -15.76 -4.92 15.63
N LYS A 68 -15.74 -5.83 16.60
CA LYS A 68 -14.53 -6.33 17.28
C LYS A 68 -14.09 -7.71 16.79
N VAL A 69 -14.86 -8.33 15.88
CA VAL A 69 -14.49 -9.60 15.22
C VAL A 69 -13.49 -9.34 14.10
N PHE A 70 -12.42 -10.12 14.08
CA PHE A 70 -11.45 -10.14 13.00
C PHE A 70 -11.45 -11.54 12.38
N LEU A 71 -11.76 -11.64 11.09
CA LEU A 71 -11.90 -12.96 10.43
C LEU A 71 -10.57 -13.72 10.26
N GLY A 72 -9.43 -13.05 10.41
CA GLY A 72 -8.12 -13.65 10.17
C GLY A 72 -7.98 -14.15 8.73
N ASN A 73 -7.19 -15.20 8.54
CA ASN A 73 -6.91 -15.87 7.27
C ASN A 73 -6.48 -14.90 6.15
N LYS A 74 -5.62 -13.93 6.50
CA LYS A 74 -5.03 -12.97 5.55
C LYS A 74 -3.55 -13.33 5.36
N PRO A 75 -3.12 -13.64 4.12
CA PRO A 75 -1.79 -14.16 3.87
C PRO A 75 -0.72 -13.08 3.98
N THR A 76 0.40 -13.43 4.59
CA THR A 76 1.60 -12.57 4.67
C THR A 76 2.86 -13.38 4.41
N ASN A 77 3.90 -12.74 3.88
CA ASN A 77 5.28 -13.22 3.95
C ASN A 77 6.03 -12.37 4.97
N SER A 78 6.91 -12.99 5.76
CA SER A 78 7.81 -12.27 6.67
C SER A 78 9.25 -12.46 6.21
N ILE A 79 9.92 -11.38 5.82
CA ILE A 79 11.30 -11.36 5.34
C ILE A 79 12.15 -10.62 6.37
N LEU A 80 12.97 -11.35 7.11
CA LEU A 80 13.87 -10.79 8.11
C LEU A 80 15.31 -10.83 7.59
N VAL A 81 16.02 -9.70 7.69
CA VAL A 81 17.45 -9.58 7.35
C VAL A 81 18.26 -9.18 8.57
N ASP A 82 19.57 -9.43 8.61
CA ASP A 82 20.38 -9.06 9.78
C ASP A 82 20.37 -7.55 10.04
N LYS A 83 20.70 -6.75 9.02
CA LYS A 83 20.75 -5.28 9.09
C LYS A 83 20.60 -4.70 7.69
N ILE A 84 19.98 -3.53 7.53
CA ILE A 84 19.91 -2.86 6.22
C ILE A 84 21.26 -2.20 5.90
N THR A 85 22.07 -2.91 5.14
CA THR A 85 23.34 -2.46 4.56
C THR A 85 23.18 -2.28 3.03
N PRO A 86 24.14 -1.64 2.33
CA PRO A 86 24.10 -1.55 0.87
C PRO A 86 23.98 -2.93 0.19
N PHE A 87 24.69 -3.94 0.71
CA PHE A 87 24.62 -5.30 0.20
C PHE A 87 23.23 -5.91 0.35
N THR A 88 22.67 -5.90 1.56
CA THR A 88 21.34 -6.47 1.82
C THR A 88 20.23 -5.72 1.10
N LEU A 89 20.37 -4.40 0.95
CA LEU A 89 19.42 -3.59 0.17
C LEU A 89 19.46 -3.99 -1.30
N GLY A 90 20.65 -4.13 -1.89
CA GLY A 90 20.80 -4.61 -3.27
C GLY A 90 20.21 -6.01 -3.46
N ALA A 91 20.44 -6.92 -2.52
CA ALA A 91 19.86 -8.26 -2.55
C ALA A 91 18.32 -8.25 -2.48
N LEU A 92 17.73 -7.40 -1.62
CA LEU A 92 16.27 -7.25 -1.53
C LEU A 92 15.67 -6.70 -2.82
N ILE A 93 16.32 -5.72 -3.46
CA ILE A 93 15.88 -5.16 -4.74
C ILE A 93 15.91 -6.25 -5.82
N ALA A 94 17.06 -6.93 -5.98
CA ALA A 94 17.23 -7.99 -6.97
C ALA A 94 16.24 -9.15 -6.77
N MET A 95 15.91 -9.48 -5.52
CA MET A 95 14.88 -10.47 -5.20
C MET A 95 13.51 -10.07 -5.79
N TYR A 96 13.09 -8.81 -5.66
CA TYR A 96 11.83 -8.33 -6.25
C TYR A 96 11.91 -8.19 -7.78
N GLU A 97 13.05 -7.81 -8.35
CA GLU A 97 13.26 -7.81 -9.80
C GLU A 97 13.04 -9.21 -10.39
N HIS A 98 13.62 -10.23 -9.77
CA HIS A 98 13.43 -11.61 -10.20
C HIS A 98 12.03 -12.17 -9.91
N LYS A 99 11.36 -11.70 -8.85
CA LYS A 99 9.93 -11.99 -8.60
C LYS A 99 9.07 -11.46 -9.75
N ILE A 100 9.26 -10.20 -10.14
CA ILE A 100 8.53 -9.54 -11.23
C ILE A 100 8.82 -10.24 -12.57
N PHE A 101 10.10 -10.49 -12.87
CA PHE A 101 10.51 -11.24 -14.07
C PHE A 101 9.82 -12.60 -14.15
N THR A 102 9.86 -13.39 -13.07
CA THR A 102 9.24 -14.72 -13.02
C THR A 102 7.73 -14.64 -13.29
N GLN A 103 7.04 -13.67 -12.69
CA GLN A 103 5.61 -13.44 -12.94
C GLN A 103 5.33 -13.07 -14.39
N GLY A 104 6.16 -12.20 -14.98
CA GLY A 104 6.08 -11.83 -16.40
C GLY A 104 6.18 -13.03 -17.34
N ILE A 105 7.16 -13.91 -17.10
CA ILE A 105 7.35 -15.15 -17.86
C ILE A 105 6.14 -16.08 -17.70
N ILE A 106 5.64 -16.27 -16.47
CA ILE A 106 4.45 -17.10 -16.21
C ILE A 106 3.21 -16.56 -16.95
N TRP A 107 3.03 -15.24 -16.98
CA TRP A 107 1.89 -14.61 -17.66
C TRP A 107 2.09 -14.43 -19.17
N GLY A 108 3.27 -14.75 -19.70
CA GLY A 108 3.57 -14.60 -21.13
C GLY A 108 3.55 -13.15 -21.61
N ILE A 109 3.92 -12.20 -20.73
CA ILE A 109 3.98 -10.77 -21.06
C ILE A 109 5.43 -10.26 -21.05
N ASN A 110 5.67 -9.16 -21.77
CA ASN A 110 6.97 -8.50 -21.74
C ASN A 110 7.08 -7.56 -20.52
N SER A 111 7.82 -7.95 -19.49
CA SER A 111 8.06 -7.11 -18.31
C SER A 111 9.03 -5.95 -18.53
N PHE A 112 9.59 -5.81 -19.73
CA PHE A 112 10.65 -4.84 -20.04
C PHE A 112 10.24 -3.76 -21.04
N ASP A 113 8.96 -3.68 -21.42
CA ASP A 113 8.42 -2.55 -22.19
C ASP A 113 7.46 -1.68 -21.37
N GLN A 114 7.14 -0.50 -21.91
CA GLN A 114 6.29 0.49 -21.25
C GLN A 114 5.49 1.36 -22.24
N TRP A 115 4.93 0.77 -23.29
CA TRP A 115 4.21 1.50 -24.35
C TRP A 115 3.03 2.34 -23.84
N GLY A 116 2.42 1.94 -22.72
CA GLY A 116 1.28 2.65 -22.12
C GLY A 116 1.54 4.11 -21.72
N VAL A 117 2.80 4.56 -21.67
CA VAL A 117 3.14 5.95 -21.33
C VAL A 117 3.09 6.92 -22.50
N GLU A 118 2.98 6.42 -23.74
CA GLU A 118 3.18 7.24 -24.94
C GLU A 118 2.02 8.19 -25.23
N LEU A 119 0.79 7.69 -25.14
CA LEU A 119 -0.41 8.47 -25.48
C LEU A 119 -0.50 9.74 -24.63
N GLY A 120 -0.29 9.62 -23.31
CA GLY A 120 -0.30 10.77 -22.41
C GLY A 120 0.78 11.81 -22.76
N LYS A 121 1.99 11.36 -23.14
CA LYS A 121 3.07 12.27 -23.56
C LYS A 121 2.74 12.96 -24.89
N GLN A 122 2.10 12.27 -25.82
CA GLN A 122 1.68 12.85 -27.11
C GLN A 122 0.60 13.91 -26.90
N LEU A 123 -0.46 13.58 -26.15
CA LEU A 123 -1.54 14.51 -25.85
C LEU A 123 -1.05 15.75 -25.08
N ALA A 124 -0.18 15.55 -24.08
CA ALA A 124 0.39 16.66 -23.32
C ALA A 124 1.19 17.64 -24.20
N LYS A 125 1.95 17.15 -25.19
CA LYS A 125 2.69 17.99 -26.14
C LYS A 125 1.76 18.83 -27.03
N LEU A 126 0.57 18.31 -27.36
CA LEU A 126 -0.44 19.04 -28.13
C LEU A 126 -1.17 20.09 -27.28
N ILE A 127 -1.53 19.74 -26.04
CA ILE A 127 -2.27 20.63 -25.14
C ILE A 127 -1.39 21.76 -24.59
N GLN A 128 -0.10 21.50 -24.30
CA GLN A 128 0.80 22.49 -23.72
C GLN A 128 0.84 23.86 -24.46
N PRO A 129 0.98 23.93 -25.80
CA PRO A 129 0.93 25.22 -26.51
C PRO A 129 -0.47 25.84 -26.49
N GLU A 130 -1.53 25.04 -26.50
CA GLU A 130 -2.91 25.53 -26.46
C GLU A 130 -3.26 26.22 -25.15
N LEU A 131 -2.54 25.97 -24.06
CA LEU A 131 -2.72 26.66 -22.78
C LEU A 131 -2.25 28.14 -22.83
N LYS A 132 -1.50 28.55 -23.85
CA LYS A 132 -1.06 29.94 -24.01
C LYS A 132 -2.17 30.81 -24.60
N GLY A 133 -2.16 32.10 -24.24
CA GLY A 133 -3.12 33.09 -24.74
C GLY A 133 -4.53 32.91 -24.16
N LYS A 134 -5.45 33.77 -24.59
CA LYS A 134 -6.83 33.83 -24.06
C LYS A 134 -7.90 33.22 -24.98
N ASP A 135 -7.52 32.84 -26.20
CA ASP A 135 -8.47 32.32 -27.18
C ASP A 135 -9.06 30.98 -26.72
N PRO A 136 -10.38 30.78 -26.87
CA PRO A 136 -11.02 29.54 -26.49
C PRO A 136 -10.58 28.39 -27.40
N VAL A 137 -10.38 27.22 -26.81
CA VAL A 137 -9.99 25.97 -27.47
C VAL A 137 -11.23 25.12 -27.73
N SER A 138 -11.32 24.52 -28.92
CA SER A 138 -12.40 23.65 -29.37
C SER A 138 -11.92 22.39 -30.12
N SER A 139 -10.62 22.11 -30.10
CA SER A 139 -9.96 21.03 -30.86
C SER A 139 -10.12 19.63 -30.23
N HIS A 140 -10.56 19.53 -28.97
CA HIS A 140 -10.68 18.27 -28.24
C HIS A 140 -12.14 17.88 -27.97
N ASP A 141 -12.35 16.85 -27.14
CA ASP A 141 -13.65 16.55 -26.58
C ASP A 141 -14.16 17.69 -25.66
N SER A 142 -15.46 17.67 -25.37
CA SER A 142 -16.11 18.75 -24.61
C SER A 142 -15.59 18.90 -23.18
N SER A 143 -15.13 17.82 -22.54
CA SER A 143 -14.55 17.86 -21.20
C SER A 143 -13.20 18.57 -21.23
N THR A 144 -12.30 18.10 -22.11
CA THR A 144 -10.95 18.67 -22.25
C THR A 144 -11.00 20.15 -22.67
N ASN A 145 -11.82 20.49 -23.65
CA ASN A 145 -12.03 21.89 -24.05
C ASN A 145 -12.56 22.75 -22.89
N GLY A 146 -13.57 22.25 -22.17
CA GLY A 146 -14.17 22.95 -21.03
C GLY A 146 -13.15 23.25 -19.94
N LEU A 147 -12.30 22.26 -19.61
CA LEU A 147 -11.23 22.40 -18.62
C LEU A 147 -10.13 23.37 -19.07
N ILE A 148 -9.64 23.25 -20.31
CA ILE A 148 -8.64 24.19 -20.86
C ILE A 148 -9.17 25.62 -20.80
N ASN A 149 -10.40 25.85 -21.25
CA ASN A 149 -11.02 27.17 -21.28
C ASN A 149 -11.31 27.71 -19.88
N PHE A 150 -11.65 26.84 -18.92
CA PHE A 150 -11.76 27.24 -17.52
C PHE A 150 -10.41 27.69 -16.96
N ILE A 151 -9.34 26.92 -17.18
CA ILE A 151 -7.98 27.26 -16.73
C ILE A 151 -7.54 28.61 -17.31
N LYS A 152 -7.77 28.85 -18.60
CA LYS A 152 -7.44 30.12 -19.27
C LYS A 152 -8.16 31.35 -18.71
N LYS A 153 -9.28 31.19 -18.00
CA LYS A 153 -9.96 32.34 -17.36
C LYS A 153 -9.22 32.86 -16.13
N TYR A 154 -8.38 32.03 -15.51
CA TYR A 154 -7.67 32.37 -14.26
C TYR A 154 -6.17 32.63 -14.45
N ASN A 155 -5.66 32.44 -15.67
CA ASN A 155 -4.28 32.72 -16.05
C ASN A 155 -4.24 33.89 -17.06
#